data_AF-F7VQQ1-F1
#
_entry.id   AF-F7VQQ1-F1
#
_cell.length_a   1.000
_cell.length_b   1.000
_cell.length_c   1.000
_cell.angle_alpha   90.00
_cell.angle_beta   90.00
_cell.angle_gamma   90.00
#
_symmetry.space_group_name_H-M   'P 1'
#
loop_
_entity.id
_entity.type
_entity.pdbx_description
1 polymer ?
#
loop_
_entity_poly.entity_id
_entity_poly.type
_entity_poly.pdbx_seq_one_letter_code
_entity_poly.pdbx_strand_id
1 'polypeptide(L)'
;MSDRWCSNTPRDVATSLIQLARLARMMLHNLVQLDGDSQQNLETWDTALRDLLSMEALEVHLDSDMPEPDENNWGIWQIWNLGRGVAKYVVCKTLQKPHIRERLHRHGWDYDNQSPKYHYDIARELWGHLVPA
;
A
#
# COMPACT_ATOMS: atom_id res chain seq x y z
N MET A 1 -12.11 -29.90 -6.07
CA MET A 1 -11.68 -28.55 -6.48
C MET A 1 -10.28 -28.40 -5.92
N SER A 2 -9.27 -28.47 -6.78
CA SER A 2 -7.88 -28.71 -6.36
C SER A 2 -7.23 -27.40 -5.91
N ASP A 3 -6.66 -27.43 -4.70
CA ASP A 3 -5.82 -26.39 -4.09
C ASP A 3 -4.72 -25.96 -5.06
N ARG A 4 -4.86 -24.75 -5.62
CA ARG A 4 -3.89 -24.14 -6.53
C ARG A 4 -2.86 -23.28 -5.78
N TRP A 5 -2.69 -23.52 -4.48
CA TRP A 5 -1.80 -22.79 -3.56
C TRP A 5 -0.55 -23.58 -3.16
N CYS A 6 -0.41 -24.83 -3.60
CA CYS A 6 0.65 -25.73 -3.14
C CYS A 6 1.62 -26.09 -4.27
N SER A 7 2.45 -25.13 -4.69
CA SER A 7 3.83 -25.40 -5.15
C SER A 7 4.56 -24.09 -5.43
N ASN A 8 4.88 -23.33 -4.38
CA ASN A 8 5.79 -22.20 -4.50
C ASN A 8 7.22 -22.75 -4.63
N THR A 9 7.67 -22.97 -5.85
CA THR A 9 9.08 -23.31 -6.09
C THR A 9 9.94 -22.07 -5.82
N PRO A 10 11.24 -22.22 -5.51
CA PRO A 10 12.15 -21.08 -5.36
C PRO A 10 12.18 -20.14 -6.58
N ARG A 11 11.84 -20.66 -7.78
CA ARG A 11 11.72 -19.88 -9.01
C ARG A 11 10.50 -18.95 -9.00
N ASP A 12 9.39 -19.37 -8.42
CA ASP A 12 8.16 -18.57 -8.33
C ASP A 12 8.37 -17.40 -7.37
N VAL A 13 9.01 -17.66 -6.22
CA VAL A 13 9.38 -16.63 -5.24
C VAL A 13 10.31 -15.59 -5.85
N ALA A 14 11.37 -16.02 -6.55
CA ALA A 14 12.30 -15.10 -7.20
C ALA A 14 11.61 -14.22 -8.27
N THR A 15 10.65 -14.79 -9.00
CA THR A 15 9.87 -14.07 -10.02
C THR A 15 9.01 -12.98 -9.38
N SER A 16 8.29 -13.30 -8.30
CA SER A 16 7.49 -12.33 -7.55
C SER A 16 8.35 -11.20 -6.97
N LEU A 17 9.53 -11.51 -6.40
CA LEU A 17 10.44 -10.48 -5.88
C LEU A 17 10.93 -9.52 -6.99
N ILE A 18 11.23 -10.06 -8.19
CA ILE A 18 11.63 -9.24 -9.35
C ILE A 18 10.48 -8.35 -9.83
N GLN A 19 9.25 -8.86 -9.86
CA GLN A 19 8.06 -8.08 -10.22
C GLN A 19 7.81 -6.94 -9.23
N LEU A 20 7.86 -7.24 -7.94
CA LEU A 20 7.71 -6.23 -6.88
C LEU A 20 8.80 -5.15 -6.94
N ALA A 21 10.05 -5.54 -7.21
CA ALA A 21 11.15 -4.59 -7.40
C ALA A 21 10.97 -3.74 -8.67
N ARG A 22 10.46 -4.33 -9.75
CA ARG A 22 10.13 -3.61 -10.99
C ARG A 22 9.01 -2.62 -10.77
N LEU A 23 7.95 -3.01 -10.05
CA LEU A 23 6.89 -2.10 -9.67
C LEU A 23 7.46 -0.96 -8.84
N ALA A 24 8.23 -1.24 -7.78
CA ALA A 24 8.82 -0.19 -6.94
C ALA A 24 9.59 0.86 -7.77
N ARG A 25 10.27 0.41 -8.84
CA ARG A 25 10.98 1.29 -9.77
C ARG A 25 10.06 2.07 -10.71
N MET A 26 9.06 1.42 -11.30
CA MET A 26 8.07 2.06 -12.18
C MET A 26 7.20 3.09 -11.43
N MET A 27 6.90 2.80 -10.17
CA MET A 27 6.03 3.60 -9.32
C MET A 27 6.58 4.98 -8.99
N LEU A 28 7.90 5.19 -9.04
CA LEU A 28 8.51 6.50 -8.77
C LEU A 28 8.06 7.62 -9.74
N HIS A 29 7.52 7.28 -10.91
CA HIS A 29 7.20 8.26 -11.95
C HIS A 29 5.70 8.54 -12.13
N ASN A 30 4.80 7.68 -11.63
CA ASN A 30 3.36 7.73 -11.92
C ASN A 30 2.47 7.95 -10.67
N LEU A 31 3.07 8.22 -9.50
CA LEU A 31 2.30 8.40 -8.27
C LEU A 31 1.54 9.73 -8.27
N VAL A 32 0.21 9.63 -8.27
CA VAL A 32 -0.66 10.77 -7.98
C VAL A 32 -0.52 11.09 -6.50
N GLN A 33 -0.03 12.29 -6.20
CA GLN A 33 0.06 12.78 -4.82
C GLN A 33 -1.30 13.34 -4.39
N LEU A 34 -1.65 13.12 -3.12
CA LEU A 34 -2.75 13.84 -2.50
C LEU A 34 -2.38 15.33 -2.48
N ASP A 35 -3.24 16.21 -3.01
CA ASP A 35 -2.92 17.61 -3.33
C ASP A 35 -3.95 18.62 -2.88
N GLY A 36 -4.74 18.30 -1.87
CA GLY A 36 -5.64 19.26 -1.28
C GLY A 36 -6.87 18.63 -0.68
N ASP A 37 -7.85 19.48 -0.42
CA ASP A 37 -8.96 19.16 0.47
C ASP A 37 -10.27 18.88 -0.29
N SER A 38 -10.22 18.65 -1.60
CA SER A 38 -11.43 18.31 -2.35
C SER A 38 -11.70 16.80 -2.33
N GLN A 39 -12.97 16.44 -2.25
CA GLN A 39 -13.41 15.06 -2.38
C GLN A 39 -12.95 14.44 -3.70
N GLN A 40 -12.98 15.22 -4.79
CA GLN A 40 -12.47 14.78 -6.09
C GLN A 40 -10.96 14.45 -6.06
N ASN A 41 -10.17 15.19 -5.28
CA ASN A 41 -8.75 14.88 -5.11
C ASN A 41 -8.55 13.56 -4.35
N LEU A 42 -9.35 13.34 -3.29
CA LEU A 42 -9.34 12.08 -2.55
C LEU A 42 -9.75 10.89 -3.43
N GLU A 43 -10.83 11.02 -4.21
CA GLU A 43 -11.30 9.96 -5.12
C GLU A 43 -10.28 9.64 -6.21
N THR A 44 -9.64 10.67 -6.78
CA THR A 44 -8.57 10.49 -7.78
C THR A 44 -7.35 9.80 -7.17
N TRP A 45 -6.96 10.22 -5.95
CA TRP A 45 -5.86 9.63 -5.21
C TRP A 45 -6.15 8.16 -4.86
N ASP A 46 -7.34 7.86 -4.34
CA ASP A 46 -7.76 6.51 -3.95
C ASP A 46 -7.77 5.56 -5.16
N THR A 47 -8.38 6.01 -6.26
CA THR A 47 -8.44 5.24 -7.52
C THR A 47 -7.04 4.96 -8.04
N ALA A 48 -6.19 5.99 -8.18
CA ALA A 48 -4.84 5.84 -8.72
C ALA A 48 -3.96 4.95 -7.83
N LEU A 49 -4.09 5.07 -6.50
CA LEU A 49 -3.36 4.25 -5.53
C LEU A 49 -3.77 2.77 -5.63
N ARG A 50 -5.08 2.49 -5.67
CA ARG A 50 -5.60 1.12 -5.77
C ARG A 50 -5.27 0.48 -7.10
N ASP A 51 -5.48 1.19 -8.21
CA ASP A 51 -5.13 0.71 -9.55
C ASP A 51 -3.64 0.32 -9.61
N LEU A 52 -2.77 1.16 -9.05
CA LEU A 52 -1.34 0.91 -9.04
C LEU A 52 -0.95 -0.35 -8.25
N LEU A 53 -1.55 -0.54 -7.07
CA LEU A 53 -1.27 -1.71 -6.23
C LEU A 53 -1.90 -2.98 -6.80
N SER A 54 -3.05 -2.86 -7.49
CA SER A 54 -3.76 -3.98 -8.12
C SER A 54 -2.96 -4.68 -9.20
N MET A 55 -2.00 -3.99 -9.83
CA MET A 55 -1.13 -4.58 -10.85
C MET A 55 -0.34 -5.79 -10.32
N GLU A 56 -0.11 -5.87 -9.01
CA GLU A 56 0.58 -6.97 -8.33
C GLU A 56 -0.22 -7.53 -7.15
N ALA A 57 -1.54 -7.32 -7.13
CA ALA A 57 -2.43 -7.76 -6.06
C ALA A 57 -2.01 -7.27 -4.64
N LEU A 58 -1.46 -6.06 -4.53
CA LEU A 58 -0.98 -5.47 -3.27
C LEU A 58 -2.01 -4.60 -2.56
N GLU A 59 -3.12 -4.28 -3.21
CA GLU A 59 -4.24 -3.49 -2.67
C GLU A 59 -4.87 -4.15 -1.44
N VAL A 60 -4.75 -5.47 -1.33
CA VAL A 60 -5.19 -6.25 -0.17
C VAL A 60 -4.55 -5.78 1.15
N HIS A 61 -3.34 -5.21 1.08
CA HIS A 61 -2.64 -4.64 2.23
C HIS A 61 -3.21 -3.29 2.69
N LEU A 62 -4.12 -2.69 1.92
CA LEU A 62 -4.88 -1.49 2.33
C LEU A 62 -6.21 -1.87 3.01
N ASP A 63 -6.80 -2.98 2.59
CA ASP A 63 -8.13 -3.39 3.05
C ASP A 63 -8.08 -4.12 4.39
N SER A 64 -7.02 -4.90 4.63
CA SER A 64 -6.86 -5.67 5.86
C SER A 64 -5.41 -5.70 6.35
N ASP A 65 -5.23 -5.76 7.67
CA ASP A 65 -3.98 -6.21 8.26
C ASP A 65 -3.86 -7.72 8.03
N MET A 66 -3.42 -8.10 6.83
CA MET A 66 -3.23 -9.49 6.46
C MET A 66 -2.36 -10.19 7.52
N PRO A 67 -2.78 -11.37 8.02
CA PRO A 67 -2.02 -12.08 9.03
C PRO A 67 -0.63 -12.43 8.48
N GLU A 68 0.37 -12.28 9.35
CA GLU A 68 1.73 -12.68 9.04
C GLU A 68 1.80 -14.20 8.78
N PRO A 69 2.37 -14.64 7.65
CA PRO A 69 2.58 -16.06 7.37
C PRO A 69 3.56 -16.69 8.37
N ASP A 70 3.46 -18.01 8.57
CA ASP A 70 4.43 -18.77 9.36
C ASP A 70 5.85 -18.56 8.79
N GLU A 71 6.79 -18.12 9.64
CA GLU A 71 8.19 -17.88 9.31
C GLU A 71 8.90 -19.15 8.79
N ASN A 72 8.40 -20.34 9.17
CA ASN A 72 8.89 -21.62 8.64
C ASN A 72 8.62 -21.77 7.13
N ASN A 73 7.68 -20.98 6.59
CA ASN A 73 7.45 -20.85 5.16
C ASN A 73 8.13 -19.57 4.62
N TRP A 74 9.47 -19.57 4.72
CA TRP A 74 10.32 -18.41 4.42
C TRP A 74 10.01 -17.74 3.07
N GLY A 75 9.72 -18.51 2.02
CA GLY A 75 9.40 -17.96 0.70
C GLY A 75 8.10 -17.15 0.69
N ILE A 76 7.05 -17.64 1.36
CA ILE A 76 5.77 -16.91 1.49
C ILE A 76 5.95 -15.71 2.41
N TRP A 77 6.67 -15.87 3.52
CA TRP A 77 6.98 -14.76 4.43
C TRP A 77 7.73 -13.63 3.72
N GLN A 78 8.72 -13.95 2.87
CA GLN A 78 9.47 -12.95 2.10
C GLN A 78 8.59 -12.17 1.11
N ILE A 79 7.70 -12.87 0.39
CA ILE A 79 6.76 -12.23 -0.54
C ILE A 79 5.80 -11.33 0.23
N TRP A 80 5.22 -11.83 1.33
CA TRP A 80 4.32 -11.05 2.19
C TRP A 80 5.00 -9.80 2.75
N ASN A 81 6.20 -9.95 3.30
CA ASN A 81 6.95 -8.84 3.91
C ASN A 81 7.34 -7.80 2.85
N LEU A 82 7.79 -8.24 1.67
CA LEU A 82 8.11 -7.31 0.59
C LEU A 82 6.85 -6.61 0.06
N GLY A 83 5.77 -7.34 -0.19
CA GLY A 83 4.49 -6.78 -0.66
C GLY A 83 3.95 -5.71 0.31
N ARG A 84 3.97 -6.01 1.60
CA ARG A 84 3.63 -5.06 2.67
C ARG A 84 4.54 -3.83 2.66
N GLY A 85 5.86 -4.02 2.57
CA GLY A 85 6.82 -2.92 2.51
C GLY A 85 6.62 -2.01 1.28
N VAL A 86 6.33 -2.61 0.13
CA VAL A 86 6.03 -1.91 -1.12
C VAL A 86 4.74 -1.11 -0.99
N ALA A 87 3.66 -1.71 -0.49
CA ALA A 87 2.39 -1.02 -0.25
C ALA A 87 2.56 0.18 0.70
N LYS A 88 3.26 -0.02 1.84
CA LYS A 88 3.56 1.09 2.78
C LYS A 88 4.32 2.21 2.08
N TYR A 89 5.39 1.87 1.36
CA TYR A 89 6.22 2.84 0.66
C TYR A 89 5.40 3.67 -0.32
N VAL A 90 4.57 3.01 -1.13
CA VAL A 90 3.70 3.63 -2.13
C VAL A 90 2.73 4.61 -1.47
N VAL A 91 1.97 4.16 -0.47
CA VAL A 91 1.02 5.01 0.26
C VAL A 91 1.76 6.22 0.84
N CYS A 92 2.82 6.00 1.60
CA CYS A 92 3.60 7.08 2.21
C CYS A 92 4.17 8.06 1.19
N LYS A 93 4.55 7.59 0.00
CA LYS A 93 5.08 8.44 -1.08
C LYS A 93 4.05 9.39 -1.64
N THR A 94 2.79 8.95 -1.76
CA THR A 94 1.69 9.83 -2.21
C THR A 94 1.32 10.91 -1.19
N LEU A 95 1.72 10.73 0.08
CA LEU A 95 1.43 11.64 1.19
C LEU A 95 2.59 12.63 1.49
N GLN A 96 3.63 12.70 0.66
CA GLN A 96 4.85 13.46 0.99
C GLN A 96 4.74 14.99 0.87
N LYS A 97 3.63 15.54 0.35
CA LYS A 97 3.49 17.00 0.25
C LYS A 97 3.58 17.65 1.63
N PRO A 98 4.36 18.73 1.80
CA PRO A 98 4.60 19.31 3.14
C PRO A 98 3.33 19.62 3.92
N HIS A 99 2.33 20.23 3.28
CA HIS A 99 1.07 20.59 3.92
C HIS A 99 0.22 19.36 4.30
N ILE A 100 0.26 18.29 3.49
CA ILE A 100 -0.41 17.02 3.79
C ILE A 100 0.25 16.35 5.00
N ARG A 101 1.58 16.25 5.01
CA ARG A 101 2.34 15.69 6.13
C ARG A 101 2.10 16.44 7.43
N GLU A 102 2.10 17.77 7.38
CA GLU A 102 1.84 18.60 8.55
C GLU A 102 0.46 18.33 9.13
N ARG A 103 -0.57 18.26 8.27
CA ARG A 103 -1.94 17.94 8.71
C ARG A 103 -2.04 16.54 9.28
N LEU A 104 -1.46 15.54 8.62
CA LEU A 104 -1.38 14.17 9.12
C LEU A 104 -0.74 14.12 10.52
N HIS A 105 0.41 14.78 10.71
CA HIS A 105 1.09 14.81 12.01
C HIS A 105 0.26 15.46 13.11
N ARG A 106 -0.48 16.54 12.81
CA ARG A 106 -1.42 17.16 13.78
C ARG A 106 -2.54 16.22 14.21
N HIS A 107 -2.87 15.23 13.38
CA HIS A 107 -3.88 14.21 13.64
C HIS A 107 -3.27 12.88 14.14
N GLY A 108 -2.04 12.90 14.64
CA GLY A 108 -1.43 11.73 15.27
C GLY A 108 -0.84 10.72 14.28
N TRP A 109 -0.49 11.17 13.07
CA TRP A 109 0.18 10.30 12.10
C TRP A 109 1.57 9.88 12.56
N ASP A 110 1.73 8.57 12.75
CA ASP A 110 2.97 7.87 13.01
C ASP A 110 3.57 7.36 11.69
N TYR A 111 4.64 8.01 11.25
CA TYR A 111 5.36 7.62 10.04
C TYR A 111 6.05 6.25 10.17
N ASP A 112 6.40 5.85 11.39
CA ASP A 112 7.13 4.61 11.66
C ASP A 112 6.22 3.40 11.79
N ASN A 113 4.89 3.61 11.84
CA ASN A 113 3.90 2.54 11.80
C ASN A 113 4.15 1.64 10.58
N GLN A 114 4.14 0.32 10.78
CA GLN A 114 4.50 -0.63 9.72
C GLN A 114 3.31 -1.05 8.85
N SER A 115 2.07 -0.74 9.25
CA SER A 115 0.87 -1.12 8.51
C SER A 115 0.59 -0.16 7.33
N PRO A 116 0.57 -0.65 6.08
CA PRO A 116 0.15 0.15 4.93
C PRO A 116 -1.28 0.67 5.10
N LYS A 117 -2.17 -0.19 5.63
CA LYS A 117 -3.56 0.14 5.95
C LYS A 117 -3.67 1.33 6.89
N TYR A 118 -2.86 1.39 7.94
CA TYR A 118 -2.85 2.55 8.85
C TYR A 118 -2.63 3.87 8.11
N HIS A 119 -1.63 3.96 7.24
CA HIS A 119 -1.34 5.19 6.49
C HIS A 119 -2.45 5.53 5.48
N TYR A 120 -3.11 4.52 4.93
CA TYR A 120 -4.24 4.70 4.02
C TYR A 120 -5.50 5.17 4.75
N ASP A 121 -5.86 4.52 5.86
CA ASP A 121 -7.05 4.81 6.65
C ASP A 121 -6.98 6.22 7.25
N ILE A 122 -5.84 6.64 7.80
CA ILE A 122 -5.70 7.99 8.36
C ILE A 122 -5.83 9.08 7.28
N ALA A 123 -5.35 8.84 6.06
CA ALA A 123 -5.57 9.75 4.94
C ALA A 123 -7.05 9.77 4.53
N ARG A 124 -7.70 8.61 4.49
CA ARG A 124 -9.14 8.53 4.21
C ARG A 124 -10.02 9.16 5.28
N GLU A 125 -9.66 9.06 6.55
CA GLU A 125 -10.38 9.68 7.66
C GLU A 125 -10.30 11.21 7.52
N LEU A 126 -9.09 11.75 7.37
CA LEU A 126 -8.89 13.20 7.35
C LEU A 126 -9.48 13.93 6.16
N TRP A 127 -9.53 13.27 5.01
CA TRP A 127 -10.03 13.85 3.77
C TRP A 127 -11.42 13.33 3.37
N GLY A 128 -11.85 12.18 3.89
CA GLY A 128 -13.17 11.59 3.62
C GLY A 128 -14.29 12.14 4.51
N HIS A 129 -13.96 12.70 5.67
CA HIS A 129 -14.93 13.36 6.56
C HIS A 129 -15.35 14.78 6.14
N LEU A 130 -14.94 15.25 4.96
CA LEU A 130 -15.41 16.53 4.41
C LEU A 130 -16.84 16.45 3.81
N VAL A 131 -17.54 15.34 4.02
CA VAL A 131 -18.94 15.13 3.63
C VAL A 131 -19.79 14.96 4.91
N PRO A 132 -20.74 15.87 5.22
CA PRO A 132 -21.79 15.54 6.17
C PRO A 132 -22.69 14.46 5.55
N ALA A 133 -23.09 13.49 6.38
CA ALA A 133 -23.94 12.36 6.03
C ALA A 133 -25.21 12.75 5.25
#